data_AF-A0AAU3RCQ4-F1
#
_entry.id   AF-A0AAU3RCQ4-F1
#
_cell.length_a   1.000
_cell.length_b   1.000
_cell.length_c   1.000
_cell.angle_alpha   90.00
_cell.angle_beta   90.00
_cell.angle_gamma   90.00
#
_symmetry.space_group_name_H-M   'P 1'
#
loop_
_entity.id
_entity.type
_entity.pdbx_description
1 polymer ?
#
loop_
_entity_poly.entity_id
_entity_poly.type
_entity_poly.pdbx_seq_one_letter_code
_entity_poly.pdbx_strand_id
1 'polypeptide(L)'
;MSIAELQVYSVEEADVTGGVCVVRCVGGVARAGQVYAVGESRIGLRRIERHGRAVGSFDAGHVAKVHLAGAMVALLTRGQVLTSVPPDGHALEELEAWLATDPPLRDEPHPRTLRVLAGVRMRDERLPDGIRLRWGRIALAATHRCARAEGGPDLLRAPELACVQVYLIQQFGPDRGGDPAALCRELLALIDLTPEQAAAQGRAWRDLPYHRIRHLRRIKSLVPWLVLVRPHLADADPAARAVDAWATVRPDLP
;
A
#
# COMPACT_ATOMS: atom_id res chain seq x y z
N MET A 1 -5.23 -2.07 -0.11
CA MET A 1 -4.99 -2.75 1.17
C MET A 1 -5.28 -1.77 2.29
N SER A 2 -6.18 -2.09 3.21
CA SER A 2 -6.56 -1.23 4.34
C SER A 2 -5.69 -1.48 5.58
N ILE A 3 -5.51 -0.46 6.42
CA ILE A 3 -4.83 -0.58 7.72
C ILE A 3 -5.67 -1.47 8.62
N ALA A 4 -5.00 -2.28 9.44
CA ALA A 4 -5.66 -3.06 10.48
C ALA A 4 -6.25 -2.12 11.53
N GLU A 5 -7.58 -2.17 11.68
CA GLU A 5 -8.31 -1.46 12.72
C GLU A 5 -9.04 -2.46 13.60
N LEU A 6 -8.84 -2.36 14.90
CA LEU A 6 -9.45 -3.24 15.89
C LEU A 6 -10.41 -2.45 16.75
N GLN A 7 -11.70 -2.75 16.65
CA GLN A 7 -12.69 -2.23 17.58
C GLN A 7 -12.76 -3.13 18.81
N VAL A 8 -12.55 -2.56 19.99
CA VAL A 8 -12.64 -3.25 21.27
C VAL A 8 -14.10 -3.58 21.58
N TYR A 9 -14.41 -4.85 21.81
CA TYR A 9 -15.73 -5.30 22.24
C TYR A 9 -15.79 -5.47 23.76
N SER A 10 -14.78 -6.12 24.32
CA SER A 10 -14.60 -6.30 25.77
C SER A 10 -13.11 -6.42 26.11
N VAL A 11 -12.78 -6.01 27.33
CA VAL A 11 -11.50 -6.29 28.00
C VAL A 11 -11.79 -7.40 29.01
N GLU A 12 -11.22 -8.58 28.79
CA GLU A 12 -11.46 -9.77 29.63
C GLU A 12 -10.49 -9.78 30.81
N GLU A 13 -9.22 -9.45 30.56
CA GLU A 13 -8.14 -9.43 31.53
C GLU A 13 -7.24 -8.24 31.23
N ALA A 14 -6.76 -7.53 32.25
CA ALA A 14 -5.77 -6.48 32.07
C ALA A 14 -4.93 -6.26 33.34
N ASP A 15 -3.64 -6.06 33.15
CA ASP A 15 -2.67 -5.71 34.19
C ASP A 15 -1.64 -4.68 33.65
N VAL A 16 -0.58 -4.44 34.43
CA VAL A 16 0.47 -3.48 34.08
C VAL A 16 1.35 -3.91 32.89
N THR A 17 1.31 -5.19 32.51
CA THR A 17 2.12 -5.78 31.42
C THR A 17 1.33 -5.92 30.12
N GLY A 18 0.00 -5.98 30.19
CA GLY A 18 -0.86 -6.15 29.03
C GLY A 18 -2.25 -6.64 29.41
N GLY A 19 -2.88 -7.36 28.50
CA GLY A 19 -4.18 -7.95 28.76
C GLY A 19 -4.78 -8.65 27.56
N VAL A 20 -5.99 -9.14 27.75
CA VAL A 20 -6.72 -9.92 26.77
C VAL A 20 -8.03 -9.22 26.44
N CYS A 21 -8.24 -8.95 25.16
CA CYS A 21 -9.43 -8.27 24.67
C CYS A 21 -10.15 -9.14 23.64
N VAL A 22 -11.47 -9.04 23.59
CA VAL A 22 -12.24 -9.47 22.42
C VAL A 22 -12.37 -8.25 21.51
N VAL A 23 -11.93 -8.39 20.27
CA VAL A 23 -11.93 -7.31 19.28
C VAL A 23 -12.59 -7.75 17.99
N ARG A 24 -13.18 -6.80 17.28
CA ARG A 24 -13.60 -6.97 15.88
C ARG A 24 -12.59 -6.26 14.99
N CYS A 25 -12.06 -6.95 13.99
CA CYS A 25 -11.31 -6.28 12.92
C CYS A 25 -12.32 -5.55 12.03
N VAL A 26 -12.27 -4.23 12.03
CA VAL A 26 -13.20 -3.37 11.26
C VAL A 26 -12.59 -2.90 9.94
N GLY A 27 -11.26 -2.93 9.84
CA GLY A 27 -10.50 -2.63 8.63
C GLY A 27 -9.22 -3.44 8.57
N GLY A 28 -8.73 -3.73 7.35
CA GLY A 28 -7.43 -4.37 7.12
C GLY A 28 -7.31 -5.83 7.55
N VAL A 29 -6.07 -6.24 7.81
CA VAL A 29 -5.71 -7.57 8.30
C VAL A 29 -4.84 -7.41 9.54
N ALA A 30 -5.38 -7.79 10.69
CA ALA A 30 -4.65 -7.78 11.95
C ALA A 30 -3.72 -8.99 12.01
N ARG A 31 -2.46 -8.78 12.43
CA ARG A 31 -1.39 -9.78 12.51
C ARG A 31 -0.69 -9.72 13.86
N ALA A 32 -0.33 -10.87 14.40
CA ALA A 32 0.57 -10.92 15.56
C ALA A 32 1.89 -10.19 15.23
N GLY A 33 2.41 -9.44 16.19
CA GLY A 33 3.57 -8.55 16.05
C GLY A 33 3.23 -7.10 15.72
N GLN A 34 2.02 -6.78 15.27
CA GLN A 34 1.64 -5.39 14.99
C GLN A 34 1.50 -4.55 16.26
N VAL A 35 1.76 -3.25 16.14
CA VAL A 35 1.49 -2.27 17.20
C VAL A 35 0.27 -1.44 16.84
N TYR A 36 -0.48 -1.03 17.84
CA TYR A 36 -1.71 -0.25 17.72
C TYR A 36 -1.65 0.98 18.61
N ALA A 37 -2.14 2.11 18.10
CA ALA A 37 -2.23 3.35 18.86
C ALA A 37 -3.49 3.38 19.75
N VAL A 38 -3.32 3.88 20.97
CA VAL A 38 -4.36 4.12 21.98
C VAL A 38 -4.15 5.54 22.52
N GLY A 39 -4.81 6.53 21.93
CA GLY A 39 -4.47 7.93 22.20
C GLY A 39 -3.00 8.21 21.82
N GLU A 40 -2.21 8.71 22.76
CA GLU A 40 -0.76 8.92 22.58
C GLU A 40 0.08 7.67 22.89
N SER A 41 -0.52 6.63 23.45
CA SER A 41 0.17 5.41 23.86
C SER A 41 0.10 4.31 22.79
N ARG A 42 0.89 3.26 23.00
CA ARG A 42 1.02 2.13 22.06
C ARG A 42 0.85 0.81 22.78
N ILE A 43 0.19 -0.12 22.10
CA ILE A 43 0.04 -1.49 22.57
C ILE A 43 0.42 -2.48 21.46
N GLY A 44 1.13 -3.54 21.83
CA GLY A 44 1.57 -4.56 20.88
C GLY A 44 0.61 -5.75 20.83
N LEU A 45 0.17 -6.16 19.64
CA LEU A 45 -0.61 -7.37 19.43
C LEU A 45 0.31 -8.61 19.46
N ARG A 46 0.31 -9.34 20.56
CA ARG A 46 1.20 -10.50 20.77
C ARG A 46 0.66 -11.79 20.19
N ARG A 47 -0.63 -12.05 20.39
CA ARG A 47 -1.27 -13.32 20.00
C ARG A 47 -2.70 -13.08 19.58
N ILE A 48 -3.17 -13.88 18.64
CA ILE A 48 -4.55 -13.87 18.15
C ILE A 48 -5.11 -15.27 18.33
N GLU A 49 -6.33 -15.36 18.83
CA GLU A 49 -7.08 -16.59 19.00
C GLU A 49 -8.45 -16.48 18.33
N ARG A 50 -8.78 -17.48 17.51
CA ARG A 50 -10.09 -17.65 16.90
C ARG A 50 -10.62 -19.04 17.20
N HIS A 51 -11.84 -19.12 17.70
CA HIS A 51 -12.51 -20.39 18.03
C HIS A 51 -11.62 -21.32 18.89
N GLY A 52 -10.91 -20.75 19.88
CA GLY A 52 -10.02 -21.47 20.78
C GLY A 52 -8.66 -21.88 20.20
N ARG A 53 -8.31 -21.47 18.97
CA ARG A 53 -7.03 -21.78 18.32
C ARG A 53 -6.20 -20.54 18.05
N ALA A 54 -4.90 -20.62 18.29
CA ALA A 54 -3.97 -19.56 17.93
C ALA A 54 -3.84 -19.43 16.41
N VAL A 55 -3.89 -18.20 15.90
CA VAL A 55 -3.73 -17.87 14.48
C VAL A 55 -2.75 -16.71 14.31
N GLY A 56 -2.10 -16.61 13.14
CA GLY A 56 -1.16 -15.54 12.85
C GLY A 56 -1.81 -14.22 12.42
N SER A 57 -3.06 -14.27 11.93
CA SER A 57 -3.79 -13.11 11.45
C SER A 57 -5.30 -13.33 11.35
N PHE A 58 -6.07 -12.25 11.21
CA PHE A 58 -7.49 -12.27 10.87
C PHE A 58 -7.91 -11.00 10.12
N ASP A 59 -8.85 -11.16 9.19
CA ASP A 59 -9.30 -10.10 8.28
C ASP A 59 -10.50 -9.33 8.83
N ALA A 60 -10.75 -8.16 8.24
CA ALA A 60 -11.92 -7.34 8.51
C ALA A 60 -13.23 -8.15 8.47
N GLY A 61 -14.17 -7.78 9.35
CA GLY A 61 -15.44 -8.48 9.54
C GLY A 61 -15.39 -9.59 10.58
N HIS A 62 -14.21 -10.04 10.98
CA HIS A 62 -14.06 -11.13 11.96
C HIS A 62 -13.79 -10.62 13.38
N VAL A 63 -14.24 -11.42 14.34
CA VAL A 63 -13.97 -11.24 15.77
C VAL A 63 -12.88 -12.23 16.19
N ALA A 64 -11.98 -11.78 17.06
CA ALA A 64 -10.94 -12.61 17.65
C ALA A 64 -10.70 -12.20 19.11
N LYS A 65 -10.22 -13.16 19.90
CA LYS A 65 -9.60 -12.90 21.20
C LYS A 65 -8.14 -12.55 20.95
N VAL A 66 -7.69 -11.39 21.40
CA VAL A 66 -6.34 -10.88 21.17
C VAL A 66 -5.63 -10.63 22.47
N HIS A 67 -4.34 -10.96 22.50
CA HIS A 67 -3.45 -10.67 23.61
C HIS A 67 -2.64 -9.43 23.25
N LEU A 68 -2.81 -8.38 24.03
CA LEU A 68 -2.19 -7.07 23.85
C LEU A 68 -1.14 -6.86 24.94
N ALA A 69 0.00 -6.29 24.59
CA ALA A 69 1.06 -5.90 25.52
C ALA A 69 1.03 -4.39 25.75
N GLY A 70 1.22 -3.97 27.00
CA GLY A 70 1.27 -2.58 27.44
C GLY A 70 0.20 -2.25 28.49
N ALA A 71 0.56 -1.45 29.49
CA ALA A 71 -0.31 -1.09 30.61
C ALA A 71 -1.63 -0.40 30.23
N MET A 72 -1.71 0.15 29.01
CA MET A 72 -2.89 0.85 28.50
C MET A 72 -4.04 -0.08 28.13
N VAL A 73 -3.83 -1.39 28.12
CA VAL A 73 -4.91 -2.36 27.90
C VAL A 73 -6.00 -2.22 28.97
N ALA A 74 -5.63 -1.92 30.21
CA ALA A 74 -6.57 -1.69 31.32
C ALA A 74 -7.45 -0.44 31.15
N LEU A 75 -7.05 0.50 30.28
CA LEU A 75 -7.79 1.73 30.01
C LEU A 75 -8.65 1.65 28.74
N LEU A 76 -8.62 0.51 28.04
CA LEU A 76 -9.42 0.33 26.84
C LEU A 76 -10.91 0.26 27.19
N THR A 77 -11.71 0.91 26.35
CA THR A 77 -13.17 0.93 26.52
C THR A 77 -13.86 0.24 25.37
N ARG A 78 -15.04 -0.35 25.65
CA ARG A 78 -15.88 -0.94 24.61
C ARG A 78 -16.23 0.10 23.55
N GLY A 79 -16.08 -0.27 22.29
CA GLY A 79 -16.31 0.57 21.11
C GLY A 79 -15.09 1.33 20.62
N GLN A 80 -14.03 1.43 21.42
CA GLN A 80 -12.79 2.11 21.04
C GLN A 80 -12.14 1.44 19.83
N VAL A 81 -11.71 2.23 18.85
CA VAL A 81 -11.02 1.73 17.65
C VAL A 81 -9.53 1.97 17.79
N LEU A 82 -8.76 0.90 17.62
CA LEU A 82 -7.31 0.88 17.66
C LEU A 82 -6.79 0.81 16.23
N THR A 83 -5.94 1.75 15.85
CA THR A 83 -5.37 1.80 14.50
C THR A 83 -3.95 1.26 14.54
N SER A 84 -3.62 0.34 13.64
CA SER A 84 -2.25 -0.18 13.55
C SER A 84 -1.26 0.91 13.15
N VAL A 85 -0.13 0.96 13.86
CA VAL A 85 0.98 1.89 13.69
C VAL A 85 2.31 1.12 13.64
N PRO A 86 3.44 1.75 13.23
CA PRO A 86 4.75 1.11 13.25
C PRO A 86 5.14 0.66 14.66
N PRO A 87 5.92 -0.43 14.81
CA PRO A 87 6.32 -0.96 16.12
C PRO A 87 7.09 0.03 16.99
N ASP A 88 8.01 0.79 16.38
CA ASP A 88 8.79 1.82 17.05
C ASP A 88 8.05 3.16 17.14
N GLY A 89 6.85 3.20 16.55
CA GLY A 89 5.96 4.34 16.44
C GLY A 89 6.70 5.65 16.16
N HIS A 90 7.47 5.61 15.10
CA HIS A 90 7.98 6.82 14.52
C HIS A 90 6.85 7.82 14.28
N ALA A 91 6.95 9.00 14.89
CA ALA A 91 6.22 10.18 14.41
C ALA A 91 6.51 10.34 12.90
N LEU A 92 5.67 11.06 12.17
CA LEU A 92 5.85 11.22 10.73
C LEU A 92 7.26 11.77 10.38
N GLU A 93 7.72 12.71 11.20
CA GLU A 93 9.06 13.30 11.17
C GLU A 93 10.16 12.25 11.39
N GLU A 94 9.95 11.35 12.35
CA GLU A 94 10.91 10.29 12.67
C GLU A 94 10.95 9.23 11.58
N LEU A 95 9.83 8.93 10.91
CA LEU A 95 9.82 8.03 9.74
C LEU A 95 10.57 8.65 8.57
N GLU A 96 10.37 9.95 8.33
CA GLU A 96 11.10 10.67 7.29
C GLU A 96 12.61 10.68 7.61
N ALA A 97 12.99 10.98 8.85
CA ALA A 97 14.39 10.96 9.29
C ALA A 97 15.01 9.55 9.21
N TRP A 98 14.28 8.53 9.65
CA TRP A 98 14.72 7.14 9.57
C TRP A 98 14.91 6.71 8.12
N LEU A 99 13.94 6.95 7.24
CA LEU A 99 14.07 6.63 5.81
C LEU A 99 15.23 7.35 5.11
N ALA A 100 15.57 8.57 5.55
CA ALA A 100 16.70 9.31 5.00
C ALA A 100 18.06 8.63 5.24
N THR A 101 18.14 7.67 6.17
CA THR A 101 19.36 6.91 6.46
C THR A 101 19.54 5.64 5.61
N ASP A 102 18.63 5.36 4.66
CA ASP A 102 18.48 4.08 3.93
C ASP A 102 18.63 2.85 4.84
N PRO A 103 17.75 2.69 5.84
CA PRO A 103 17.88 1.67 6.87
C PRO A 103 17.84 0.26 6.25
N PRO A 104 18.45 -0.75 6.86
CA PRO A 104 18.37 -2.12 6.37
C PRO A 104 16.92 -2.60 6.13
N LEU A 105 16.71 -3.43 5.10
CA LEU A 105 15.36 -3.92 4.74
C LEU A 105 14.74 -4.84 5.80
N ARG A 106 15.57 -5.38 6.70
CA ARG A 106 15.15 -6.28 7.79
C ARG A 106 14.81 -5.53 9.07
N ASP A 107 15.14 -4.25 9.15
CA ASP A 107 14.82 -3.44 10.33
C ASP A 107 13.33 -3.09 10.31
N GLU A 108 12.77 -2.91 11.50
CA GLU A 108 11.41 -2.39 11.64
C GLU A 108 11.38 -0.88 11.37
N PRO A 109 10.29 -0.33 10.79
CA PRO A 109 9.15 -1.05 10.26
C PRO A 109 9.47 -1.80 8.94
N HIS A 110 9.09 -3.08 8.87
CA HIS A 110 9.27 -3.86 7.64
C HIS A 110 8.64 -3.18 6.41
N PRO A 111 9.25 -3.28 5.21
CA PRO A 111 8.82 -2.53 4.02
C PRO A 111 7.34 -2.67 3.68
N ARG A 112 6.78 -3.88 3.77
CA ARG A 112 5.35 -4.14 3.49
C ARG A 112 4.42 -3.46 4.50
N THR A 113 4.77 -3.53 5.78
CA THR A 113 4.01 -2.89 6.86
C THR A 113 4.01 -1.38 6.67
N LEU A 114 5.19 -0.80 6.43
CA LEU A 114 5.33 0.63 6.18
C LEU A 114 4.55 1.08 4.94
N ARG A 115 4.59 0.29 3.85
CA ARG A 115 3.85 0.59 2.61
C ARG A 115 2.34 0.61 2.84
N VAL A 116 1.80 -0.35 3.57
CA VAL A 116 0.35 -0.41 3.88
C VAL A 116 -0.06 0.79 4.72
N LEU A 117 0.68 1.10 5.78
CA LEU A 117 0.42 2.25 6.65
C LEU A 117 0.45 3.56 5.85
N ALA A 118 1.55 3.82 5.15
CA ALA A 118 1.73 5.06 4.41
C ALA A 118 0.69 5.21 3.30
N GLY A 119 0.36 4.12 2.61
CA GLY A 119 -0.68 4.10 1.59
C GLY A 119 -2.07 4.45 2.11
N VAL A 120 -2.40 4.13 3.36
CA VAL A 120 -3.68 4.54 3.95
C VAL A 120 -3.61 5.95 4.51
N ARG A 121 -2.53 6.34 5.19
CA ARG A 121 -2.40 7.69 5.75
C ARG A 121 -2.34 8.78 4.68
N MET A 122 -1.75 8.51 3.50
CA MET A 122 -1.80 9.46 2.39
C MET A 122 -3.23 9.62 1.81
N ARG A 123 -4.12 8.65 2.05
CA ARG A 123 -5.53 8.61 1.60
C ARG A 123 -6.54 9.03 2.66
N ASP A 124 -6.08 9.40 3.85
CA ASP A 124 -6.93 9.83 4.94
C ASP A 124 -7.33 11.29 4.73
N GLU A 125 -8.54 11.53 4.21
CA GLU A 125 -9.09 12.85 3.93
C GLU A 125 -9.30 13.71 5.19
N ARG A 126 -9.23 13.11 6.39
CA ARG A 126 -9.28 13.85 7.66
C ARG A 126 -7.96 14.55 7.98
N LEU A 127 -6.87 14.18 7.31
CA LEU A 127 -5.55 14.80 7.50
C LEU A 127 -5.38 16.01 6.57
N PRO A 128 -4.65 17.04 7.00
CA PRO A 128 -4.26 18.14 6.12
C PRO A 128 -3.45 17.65 4.91
N ASP A 129 -3.62 18.28 3.75
CA ASP A 129 -2.94 17.90 2.50
C ASP A 129 -1.41 17.86 2.63
N GLY A 130 -0.82 18.79 3.39
CA GLY A 130 0.62 18.78 3.66
C GLY A 130 1.08 17.49 4.35
N ILE A 131 0.27 16.96 5.27
CA ILE A 131 0.54 15.70 5.98
C ILE A 131 0.31 14.51 5.05
N ARG A 132 -0.75 14.53 4.23
CA ARG A 132 -1.02 13.47 3.23
C ARG A 132 0.10 13.36 2.20
N LEU A 133 0.65 14.48 1.73
CA LEU A 133 1.79 14.52 0.80
C LEU A 133 3.06 13.91 1.41
N ARG A 134 3.34 14.21 2.68
CA ARG A 134 4.46 13.60 3.44
C ARG A 134 4.30 12.09 3.52
N TRP A 135 3.11 11.60 3.87
CA TRP A 135 2.80 10.17 3.82
C TRP A 135 2.92 9.59 2.41
N GLY A 136 2.59 10.36 1.37
CA GLY A 136 2.83 10.01 -0.03
C GLY A 136 4.29 9.71 -0.33
N ARG A 137 5.21 10.56 0.13
CA ARG A 137 6.66 10.34 0.00
C ARG A 137 7.13 9.08 0.72
N ILE A 138 6.62 8.84 1.93
CA ILE A 138 6.88 7.59 2.66
C ILE A 138 6.34 6.38 1.89
N ALA A 139 5.14 6.48 1.30
CA ALA A 139 4.55 5.39 0.52
C ALA A 139 5.39 5.06 -0.73
N LEU A 140 5.93 6.07 -1.42
CA LEU A 140 6.87 5.87 -2.52
C LEU A 140 8.15 5.17 -2.04
N ALA A 141 8.79 5.69 -1.00
CA ALA A 141 10.01 5.10 -0.43
C ALA A 141 9.79 3.65 0.03
N ALA A 142 8.69 3.37 0.72
CA ALA A 142 8.32 2.03 1.17
C ALA A 142 8.04 1.09 -0.01
N THR A 143 7.45 1.59 -1.11
CA THR A 143 7.21 0.81 -2.32
C THR A 143 8.51 0.45 -3.04
N HIS A 144 9.44 1.39 -3.17
CA HIS A 144 10.79 1.11 -3.68
C HIS A 144 11.53 0.09 -2.79
N ARG A 145 11.41 0.19 -1.47
CA ARG A 145 12.02 -0.77 -0.53
C ARG A 145 11.39 -2.16 -0.63
N CYS A 146 10.06 -2.26 -0.76
CA CYS A 146 9.39 -3.54 -1.04
C CYS A 146 9.92 -4.16 -2.34
N ALA A 147 10.01 -3.36 -3.39
CA ALA A 147 10.55 -3.78 -4.67
C ALA A 147 11.99 -4.32 -4.58
N ARG A 148 12.86 -3.64 -3.82
CA ARG A 148 14.24 -4.11 -3.55
C ARG A 148 14.26 -5.41 -2.74
N ALA A 149 13.41 -5.54 -1.73
CA ALA A 149 13.36 -6.70 -0.85
C ALA A 149 12.83 -7.98 -1.54
N GLU A 150 11.82 -7.84 -2.39
CA GLU A 150 11.16 -8.97 -3.06
C GLU A 150 11.91 -9.43 -4.32
N GLY A 151 12.69 -8.52 -4.93
CA GLY A 151 13.38 -8.78 -6.19
C GLY A 151 12.41 -8.94 -7.37
N GLY A 152 12.97 -9.20 -8.55
CA GLY A 152 12.22 -9.49 -9.77
C GLY A 152 12.11 -8.32 -10.77
N PRO A 153 11.49 -8.55 -11.94
CA PRO A 153 11.48 -7.59 -13.06
C PRO A 153 10.73 -6.29 -12.74
N ASP A 154 11.23 -5.14 -13.21
CA ASP A 154 10.60 -3.83 -12.97
C ASP A 154 9.16 -3.76 -13.48
N LEU A 155 8.89 -4.31 -14.67
CA LEU A 155 7.54 -4.38 -15.25
C LEU A 155 6.52 -5.09 -14.34
N LEU A 156 6.95 -6.04 -13.52
CA LEU A 156 6.07 -6.71 -12.55
C LEU A 156 5.71 -5.81 -11.37
N ARG A 157 6.63 -4.94 -10.94
CA ARG A 157 6.53 -4.14 -9.72
C ARG A 157 5.98 -2.74 -9.98
N ALA A 158 6.11 -2.25 -11.21
CA ALA A 158 5.69 -0.92 -11.63
C ALA A 158 4.23 -0.55 -11.33
N PRO A 159 3.22 -1.46 -11.42
CA PRO A 159 1.85 -1.10 -11.06
C PRO A 159 1.69 -0.60 -9.62
N GLU A 160 2.44 -1.15 -8.67
CA GLU A 160 2.36 -0.73 -7.27
C GLU A 160 2.93 0.69 -7.06
N LEU A 161 4.04 1.00 -7.73
CA LEU A 161 4.65 2.33 -7.68
C LEU A 161 3.77 3.37 -8.38
N ALA A 162 3.30 3.03 -9.60
CA ALA A 162 2.38 3.86 -10.37
C ALA A 162 1.12 4.20 -9.58
N CYS A 163 0.54 3.24 -8.85
CA CYS A 163 -0.63 3.47 -8.01
C CYS A 163 -0.43 4.60 -6.99
N VAL A 164 0.77 4.72 -6.41
CA VAL A 164 1.09 5.79 -5.46
C VAL A 164 1.28 7.11 -6.19
N GLN A 165 2.10 7.14 -7.26
CA GLN A 165 2.38 8.38 -8.00
C GLN A 165 1.12 8.97 -8.65
N VAL A 166 0.31 8.12 -9.30
CA VAL A 166 -0.98 8.53 -9.91
C VAL A 166 -1.91 9.13 -8.86
N TYR A 167 -2.01 8.51 -7.69
CA TYR A 167 -2.84 9.04 -6.61
C TYR A 167 -2.37 10.45 -6.19
N LEU A 168 -1.06 10.65 -6.03
CA LEU A 168 -0.53 11.96 -5.64
C LEU A 168 -0.81 13.02 -6.70
N ILE A 169 -0.62 12.70 -7.98
CA ILE A 169 -0.92 13.60 -9.10
C ILE A 169 -2.41 13.96 -9.13
N GLN A 170 -3.30 12.97 -9.01
CA GLN A 170 -4.75 13.21 -9.07
C GLN A 170 -5.27 14.06 -7.92
N GLN A 171 -4.71 13.89 -6.72
CA GLN A 171 -5.20 14.59 -5.53
C GLN A 171 -4.54 15.95 -5.31
N PHE A 172 -3.26 16.10 -5.69
CA PHE A 172 -2.48 17.29 -5.36
C PHE A 172 -1.98 18.05 -6.60
N GLY A 173 -2.31 17.58 -7.80
CA GLY A 173 -1.91 18.17 -9.07
C GLY A 173 -0.44 17.94 -9.43
N PRO A 174 -0.02 18.34 -10.64
CA PRO A 174 1.35 18.17 -11.12
C PRO A 174 2.39 18.93 -10.28
N ASP A 175 2.03 20.09 -9.72
CA ASP A 175 2.97 20.94 -8.99
C ASP A 175 3.41 20.35 -7.65
N ARG A 176 2.55 19.57 -6.99
CA ARG A 176 2.79 19.01 -5.64
C ARG A 176 2.81 17.49 -5.63
N GLY A 177 2.02 16.86 -6.49
CA GLY A 177 1.84 15.41 -6.57
C GLY A 177 2.90 14.69 -7.41
N GLY A 178 3.63 15.41 -8.27
CA GLY A 178 4.71 14.89 -9.10
C GLY A 178 4.51 15.17 -10.60
N ASP A 179 5.54 14.95 -11.41
CA ASP A 179 5.52 15.21 -12.85
C ASP A 179 4.76 14.08 -13.61
N PRO A 180 3.57 14.37 -14.20
CA PRO A 180 2.80 13.40 -14.96
C PRO A 180 3.55 12.88 -16.20
N ALA A 181 4.29 13.74 -16.89
CA ALA A 181 4.99 13.39 -18.11
C ALA A 181 6.21 12.50 -17.80
N ALA A 182 6.93 12.78 -16.70
CA ALA A 182 8.00 11.89 -16.22
C ALA A 182 7.45 10.50 -15.87
N LEU A 183 6.36 10.43 -15.12
CA LEU A 183 5.71 9.15 -14.80
C LEU A 183 5.33 8.36 -16.04
N CYS A 184 4.71 9.00 -17.04
CA CYS A 184 4.36 8.33 -18.28
C CYS A 184 5.61 7.82 -19.02
N ARG A 185 6.67 8.63 -19.12
CA ARG A 185 7.93 8.20 -19.75
C ARG A 185 8.55 6.99 -19.04
N GLU A 186 8.59 7.01 -17.71
CA GLU A 186 9.11 5.89 -16.90
C GLU A 186 8.31 4.61 -17.13
N LEU A 187 6.97 4.68 -17.08
CA LEU A 187 6.13 3.50 -17.28
C LEU A 187 6.18 2.97 -18.72
N LEU A 188 6.22 3.86 -19.71
CA LEU A 188 6.34 3.47 -21.13
C LEU A 188 7.70 2.83 -21.42
N ALA A 189 8.78 3.28 -20.78
CA ALA A 189 10.11 2.71 -20.94
C ALA A 189 10.22 1.26 -20.44
N LEU A 190 9.29 0.80 -19.58
CA LEU A 190 9.21 -0.59 -19.12
C LEU A 190 8.56 -1.53 -20.13
N ILE A 191 7.91 -0.98 -21.16
CA ILE A 191 7.21 -1.76 -22.18
C ILE A 191 8.12 -1.92 -23.39
N ASP A 192 8.52 -3.17 -23.65
CA ASP A 192 9.43 -3.57 -24.74
C ASP A 192 8.73 -3.77 -26.10
N LEU A 193 7.41 -3.55 -26.16
CA LEU A 193 6.61 -3.68 -27.37
C LEU A 193 6.05 -2.32 -27.78
N THR A 194 5.85 -2.12 -29.08
CA THR A 194 4.99 -1.03 -29.54
C THR A 194 3.50 -1.40 -29.35
N PRO A 195 2.58 -0.42 -29.33
CA PRO A 195 1.15 -0.70 -29.31
C PRO A 195 0.70 -1.67 -30.42
N GLU A 196 1.21 -1.50 -31.64
CA GLU A 196 0.86 -2.34 -32.79
C GLU A 196 1.32 -3.78 -32.60
N GLN A 197 2.54 -3.98 -32.10
CA GLN A 197 3.09 -5.30 -31.79
C GLN A 197 2.31 -5.98 -30.67
N ALA A 198 1.99 -5.23 -29.61
CA ALA A 198 1.21 -5.73 -28.49
C ALA A 198 -0.22 -6.11 -28.91
N ALA A 199 -0.85 -5.33 -29.79
CA ALA A 199 -2.17 -5.63 -30.34
C ALA A 199 -2.17 -6.88 -31.23
N ALA A 200 -1.17 -7.01 -32.11
CA ALA A 200 -1.02 -8.19 -32.96
C ALA A 200 -0.84 -9.47 -32.13
N GLN A 201 0.02 -9.43 -31.11
CA GLN A 201 0.19 -10.53 -30.18
C GLN A 201 -1.05 -10.77 -29.30
N GLY A 202 -1.72 -9.70 -28.89
CA GLY A 202 -2.96 -9.74 -28.13
C GLY A 202 -4.06 -10.50 -28.86
N ARG A 203 -4.32 -10.19 -30.13
CA ARG A 203 -5.37 -10.88 -30.91
C ARG A 203 -5.13 -12.39 -31.07
N ALA A 204 -3.87 -12.82 -31.13
CA ALA A 204 -3.48 -14.22 -31.24
C ALA A 204 -3.02 -14.84 -29.90
N TRP A 205 -3.39 -14.25 -28.75
CA TRP A 205 -2.76 -14.60 -27.47
C TRP A 205 -2.89 -16.07 -27.07
N ARG A 206 -3.97 -16.74 -27.51
CA ARG A 206 -4.22 -18.16 -27.19
C ARG A 206 -3.18 -19.10 -27.78
N ASP A 207 -2.54 -18.69 -28.88
CA ASP A 207 -1.54 -19.48 -29.58
C ASP A 207 -0.11 -19.16 -29.09
N LEU A 208 0.04 -18.19 -28.18
CA LEU A 208 1.34 -17.78 -27.67
C LEU A 208 1.81 -18.67 -26.51
N PRO A 209 3.14 -18.85 -26.35
CA PRO A 209 3.70 -19.46 -25.16
C PRO A 209 3.28 -18.74 -23.87
N TYR A 210 3.11 -19.50 -22.79
CA TYR A 210 2.64 -18.98 -21.49
C TYR A 210 3.42 -17.76 -20.97
N HIS A 211 4.75 -17.73 -21.15
CA HIS A 211 5.57 -16.60 -20.72
C HIS A 211 5.24 -15.30 -21.48
N ARG A 212 4.87 -15.38 -22.77
CA ARG A 212 4.41 -14.22 -23.57
C ARG A 212 3.03 -13.76 -23.13
N ILE A 213 2.11 -14.69 -22.84
CA ILE A 213 0.79 -14.33 -22.29
C ILE A 213 0.93 -13.57 -20.97
N ARG A 214 1.77 -14.07 -20.05
CA ARG A 214 2.07 -13.35 -18.79
C ARG A 214 2.68 -11.99 -19.02
N HIS A 215 3.55 -11.87 -20.01
CA HIS A 215 4.17 -10.60 -20.37
C HIS A 215 3.14 -9.57 -20.86
N LEU A 216 2.24 -9.96 -21.77
CA LEU A 216 1.15 -9.11 -22.24
C LEU A 216 0.19 -8.72 -21.10
N ARG A 217 -0.10 -9.63 -20.17
CA ARG A 217 -0.90 -9.32 -18.97
C ARG A 217 -0.23 -8.29 -18.07
N ARG A 218 1.10 -8.33 -17.92
CA ARG A 218 1.85 -7.32 -17.17
C ARG A 218 1.77 -5.96 -17.85
N ILE A 219 1.96 -5.91 -19.17
CA ILE A 219 1.77 -4.67 -19.95
C ILE A 219 0.34 -4.14 -19.75
N LYS A 220 -0.69 -4.99 -19.90
CA LYS A 220 -2.09 -4.63 -19.68
C LYS A 220 -2.35 -4.07 -18.28
N SER A 221 -1.64 -4.55 -17.26
CA SER A 221 -1.77 -4.08 -15.89
C SER A 221 -1.22 -2.66 -15.68
N LEU A 222 -0.34 -2.18 -16.56
CA LEU A 222 0.18 -0.80 -16.53
C LEU A 222 -0.76 0.21 -17.20
N VAL A 223 -1.46 -0.20 -18.26
CA VAL A 223 -2.29 0.72 -19.06
C VAL A 223 -3.32 1.52 -18.24
N PRO A 224 -4.02 0.96 -17.23
CA PRO A 224 -4.92 1.75 -16.39
C PRO A 224 -4.25 2.95 -15.72
N TRP A 225 -2.99 2.82 -15.28
CA TRP A 225 -2.27 3.91 -14.65
C TRP A 225 -1.91 5.00 -15.65
N LEU A 226 -1.46 4.62 -16.86
CA LEU A 226 -1.23 5.56 -17.96
C LEU A 226 -2.50 6.38 -18.28
N VAL A 227 -3.65 5.70 -18.39
CA VAL A 227 -4.94 6.33 -18.67
C VAL A 227 -5.35 7.31 -17.56
N LEU A 228 -5.10 6.99 -16.30
CA LEU A 228 -5.43 7.87 -15.17
C LEU A 228 -4.57 9.15 -15.12
N VAL A 229 -3.37 9.13 -15.72
CA VAL A 229 -2.46 10.29 -15.81
C VAL A 229 -2.80 11.19 -17.00
N ARG A 230 -3.41 10.64 -18.06
CA ARG A 230 -3.73 11.34 -19.31
C ARG A 230 -4.36 12.74 -19.14
N PRO A 231 -5.31 12.99 -18.21
CA PRO A 231 -5.90 14.32 -18.03
C PRO A 231 -4.92 15.38 -17.51
N HIS A 232 -3.77 14.98 -16.97
CA HIS A 232 -2.74 15.87 -16.43
C HIS A 232 -1.60 16.15 -17.43
N LEU A 233 -1.69 15.63 -18.65
CA LEU A 233 -0.75 15.89 -19.74
C LEU A 233 -1.30 16.97 -20.67
N ALA A 234 -0.41 17.80 -21.19
CA ALA A 234 -0.75 18.68 -22.31
C ALA A 234 -1.01 17.83 -23.57
N ASP A 235 -1.99 18.20 -24.39
CA ASP A 235 -2.32 17.43 -25.61
C ASP A 235 -1.18 17.41 -26.64
N ALA A 236 -0.30 18.42 -26.61
CA ALA A 236 0.90 18.46 -27.45
C ALA A 236 2.03 17.55 -26.94
N ASP A 237 1.95 17.01 -25.73
CA ASP A 237 2.99 16.16 -25.15
C ASP A 237 3.06 14.81 -25.90
N PRO A 238 4.26 14.39 -26.38
CA PRO A 238 4.44 13.08 -26.98
C PRO A 238 3.92 11.91 -26.13
N ALA A 239 4.01 12.02 -24.80
CA ALA A 239 3.49 11.02 -23.87
C ALA A 239 1.97 10.88 -23.97
N ALA A 240 1.22 11.97 -24.21
CA ALA A 240 -0.24 11.93 -24.34
C ALA A 240 -0.66 11.02 -25.50
N ARG A 241 -0.03 11.18 -26.67
CA ARG A 241 -0.28 10.32 -27.85
C ARG A 241 0.06 8.85 -27.58
N ALA A 242 1.17 8.59 -26.90
CA ALA A 242 1.57 7.22 -26.56
C ALA A 242 0.55 6.58 -25.60
N VAL A 243 0.06 7.32 -24.60
CA VAL A 243 -0.98 6.86 -23.68
C VAL A 243 -2.27 6.54 -24.44
N ASP A 244 -2.71 7.40 -25.35
CA ASP A 244 -3.93 7.19 -26.14
C ASP A 244 -3.84 5.94 -27.03
N ALA A 245 -2.66 5.69 -27.62
CA ALA A 245 -2.40 4.46 -28.38
C ALA A 245 -2.48 3.21 -27.50
N TRP A 246 -1.86 3.22 -26.31
CA TRP A 246 -1.92 2.11 -25.37
C TRP A 246 -3.33 1.87 -24.82
N ALA A 247 -4.08 2.94 -24.56
CA ALA A 247 -5.47 2.85 -24.14
C ALA A 247 -6.33 2.12 -25.17
N THR A 248 -6.09 2.38 -26.46
CA THR A 248 -6.78 1.73 -27.58
C THR A 248 -6.46 0.23 -27.67
N VAL A 249 -5.21 -0.17 -27.39
CA VAL A 249 -4.76 -1.56 -27.48
C VAL A 249 -5.18 -2.41 -26.28
N ARG A 250 -5.46 -1.81 -25.12
CA ARG A 250 -5.79 -2.51 -23.88
C ARG A 250 -6.86 -3.62 -24.02
N PRO A 251 -7.97 -3.45 -24.75
CA PRO A 251 -8.99 -4.48 -24.90
C PRO A 251 -8.50 -5.74 -25.62
N ASP A 252 -7.52 -5.60 -26.51
CA ASP A 252 -6.95 -6.71 -27.30
C ASP A 252 -5.96 -7.56 -26.47
N LEU A 253 -5.50 -7.08 -25.32
CA LEU A 253 -4.55 -7.78 -24.47
C LEU A 253 -5.25 -8.84 -23.58
N PRO A 254 -4.58 -9.95 -23.22
CA PRO A 254 -5.13 -11.08 -22.43
C PRO A 254 -5.29 -10.84 -20.92
#